data_AF-A0A453T2M4-F1
#
_entry.id   AF-A0A453T2M4-F1
#
_cell.length_a   1.000
_cell.length_b   1.000
_cell.length_c   1.000
_cell.angle_alpha   90.00
_cell.angle_beta   90.00
_cell.angle_gamma   90.00
#
_symmetry.space_group_name_H-M   'P 1'
#
loop_
_entity.id
_entity.type
_entity.pdbx_description
1 polymer ?
#
loop_
_entity_poly.entity_id
_entity_poly.type
_entity_poly.pdbx_seq_one_letter_code
_entity_poly.pdbx_strand_id
1 'polypeptide(L)'
;MVDILAKLSVDNQDKDLVYSLLLVLSGMLMDEKGKECIVENIRIIISVLAQLVSYPHMMVVRETALQCFVAMSSFPHSKVYRMRPQVLQAAIKALDDKKRAVRQEAVRCRQTWQSSFA
;
A
#
# COMPACT_ATOMS: atom_id res chain seq x y z
N MET A 1 -7.65 12.97 5.85
CA MET A 1 -6.41 12.17 5.98
C MET A 1 -6.03 11.54 4.64
N VAL A 2 -6.90 10.73 4.03
CA VAL A 2 -6.68 10.13 2.70
C VAL A 2 -6.36 11.18 1.64
N ASP A 3 -7.05 12.33 1.65
CA ASP A 3 -6.77 13.44 0.72
C ASP A 3 -5.40 14.09 0.94
N ILE A 4 -4.92 14.11 2.19
CA ILE A 4 -3.60 14.66 2.54
C ILE A 4 -2.52 13.70 2.03
N LEU A 5 -2.70 12.40 2.28
CA LEU A 5 -1.85 11.34 1.75
C LEU A 5 -1.79 11.36 0.22
N ALA A 6 -2.94 11.53 -0.45
CA ALA A 6 -3.00 11.61 -1.91
C ALA A 6 -2.26 12.83 -2.48
N LYS A 7 -2.40 14.00 -1.84
CA LYS A 7 -1.66 15.21 -2.22
C LYS A 7 -0.16 15.05 -1.98
N LEU A 8 0.24 14.45 -0.87
CA LEU A 8 1.66 14.26 -0.52
C LEU A 8 2.36 13.13 -1.27
N SER A 9 1.62 12.14 -1.79
CA SER A 9 2.23 11.18 -2.72
C SER A 9 2.66 11.83 -4.04
N VAL A 10 2.09 12.99 -4.37
CA VAL A 10 2.47 13.81 -5.53
C VAL A 10 3.55 14.84 -5.15
N ASP A 11 3.44 15.45 -3.96
CA ASP A 11 4.42 16.39 -3.42
C ASP A 11 5.46 15.68 -2.51
N ASN A 12 6.54 15.26 -3.15
CA ASN A 12 7.48 14.24 -2.68
C ASN A 12 8.56 14.75 -1.69
N GLN A 13 8.46 15.99 -1.19
CA GLN A 13 9.58 16.65 -0.48
C GLN A 13 9.71 16.26 1.00
N ASP A 14 8.60 16.09 1.73
CA ASP A 14 8.64 15.79 3.17
C ASP A 14 8.49 14.29 3.45
N LYS A 15 9.62 13.59 3.42
CA LYS A 15 9.69 12.13 3.64
C LYS A 15 9.19 11.69 5.02
N ASP A 16 9.35 12.53 6.05
CA ASP A 16 9.02 12.18 7.43
C ASP A 16 7.53 12.34 7.68
N LEU A 17 6.91 13.36 7.07
CA LEU A 17 5.45 13.50 7.03
C LEU A 17 4.78 12.37 6.25
N VAL A 18 5.30 12.03 5.07
CA VAL A 18 4.79 10.90 4.25
C VAL A 18 4.84 9.61 5.06
N TYR A 19 5.97 9.32 5.71
CA TYR A 19 6.10 8.12 6.52
C TYR A 19 5.17 8.12 7.74
N SER A 20 5.06 9.24 8.46
CA SER A 20 4.17 9.37 9.61
C SER A 20 2.70 9.13 9.24
N LEU A 21 2.24 9.68 8.11
CA LEU A 21 0.88 9.46 7.63
C LEU A 21 0.65 8.03 7.15
N LEU A 22 1.64 7.40 6.50
CA LEU A 22 1.58 6.00 6.13
C LEU A 22 1.48 5.10 7.37
N LEU A 23 2.19 5.43 8.45
CA LEU A 23 2.06 4.73 9.73
C LEU A 23 0.65 4.86 10.31
N VAL A 24 0.04 6.06 10.27
CA VAL A 24 -1.36 6.24 10.70
C VAL A 24 -2.29 5.35 9.87
N LEU A 25 -2.14 5.33 8.53
CA LEU A 25 -2.93 4.47 7.66
C LEU A 25 -2.71 2.98 7.98
N SER A 26 -1.47 2.57 8.26
CA SER A 26 -1.16 1.19 8.66
C SER A 26 -1.81 0.80 9.99
N GLY A 27 -1.89 1.74 10.94
CA GLY A 27 -2.61 1.56 12.20
C GLY A 27 -4.12 1.40 11.99
N MET A 28 -4.70 2.17 11.07
CA MET A 28 -6.12 2.04 10.71
C MET A 28 -6.46 0.67 10.11
N LEU A 29 -5.52 0.00 9.42
CA LEU A 29 -5.74 -1.36 8.92
C LEU A 29 -5.88 -2.39 10.05
N MET A 30 -5.45 -2.06 11.27
CA MET A 30 -5.55 -2.93 12.46
C MET A 30 -6.77 -2.60 13.34
N ASP A 31 -7.41 -1.45 13.13
CA ASP A 31 -8.58 -0.99 13.89
C ASP A 31 -9.88 -1.22 13.11
N GLU A 32 -10.93 -1.73 13.76
CA GLU A 32 -12.19 -2.06 13.07
C GLU A 32 -12.86 -0.83 12.43
N LYS A 33 -12.89 0.31 13.13
CA LYS A 33 -13.45 1.56 12.56
C LYS A 33 -12.55 2.12 11.47
N GLY A 34 -11.23 1.99 11.65
CA GLY A 34 -10.24 2.34 10.63
C GLY A 34 -10.43 1.56 9.33
N LYS A 35 -10.69 0.25 9.41
CA LYS A 35 -10.94 -0.61 8.25
C LYS A 35 -12.16 -0.16 7.45
N GLU A 36 -13.25 0.25 8.10
CA GLU A 36 -14.44 0.76 7.42
C GLU A 36 -14.11 1.99 6.55
N CYS A 37 -13.39 2.96 7.13
CA CYS A 37 -12.94 4.17 6.43
C CYS A 37 -12.04 3.82 5.21
N ILE A 38 -11.17 2.81 5.37
CA ILE A 38 -10.31 2.34 4.28
C ILE A 38 -11.12 1.72 3.15
N VAL A 39 -12.12 0.89 3.48
CA VAL A 39 -12.98 0.22 2.49
C VAL A 39 -13.80 1.24 1.70
N GLU A 40 -14.30 2.29 2.34
CA GLU A 40 -15.01 3.39 1.67
C GLU A 40 -14.12 4.14 0.67
N ASN A 41 -12.84 4.30 1.00
CA ASN A 41 -11.87 5.08 0.22
C ASN A 41 -10.88 4.21 -0.57
N ILE A 42 -11.21 2.93 -0.78
CA ILE A 42 -10.25 1.90 -1.17
C ILE A 42 -9.52 2.22 -2.48
N ARG A 43 -10.22 2.79 -3.46
CA ARG A 43 -9.63 3.15 -4.76
C ARG A 43 -8.52 4.18 -4.62
N ILE A 44 -8.75 5.21 -3.80
CA ILE A 44 -7.79 6.28 -3.57
C ILE A 44 -6.59 5.71 -2.81
N ILE A 45 -6.85 4.95 -1.75
CA ILE A 45 -5.80 4.34 -0.92
C ILE A 45 -4.91 3.41 -1.75
N ILE A 46 -5.48 2.55 -2.59
CA ILE A 46 -4.70 1.69 -3.49
C ILE A 46 -3.83 2.51 -4.43
N SER A 47 -4.36 3.60 -4.99
CA SER A 47 -3.60 4.49 -5.87
C SER A 47 -2.42 5.14 -5.15
N VAL A 48 -2.64 5.66 -3.95
CA VAL A 48 -1.59 6.27 -3.13
C VAL A 48 -0.52 5.25 -2.76
N LEU A 49 -0.91 4.08 -2.24
CA LEU A 49 0.04 3.02 -1.90
C LEU A 49 0.85 2.58 -3.12
N ALA A 50 0.22 2.44 -4.30
CA ALA A 50 0.92 2.04 -5.53
C ALA A 50 2.00 3.06 -5.94
N GLN A 51 1.77 4.36 -5.71
CA GLN A 51 2.79 5.38 -5.91
C GLN A 51 3.90 5.27 -4.86
N LEU A 52 3.53 5.08 -3.58
CA LEU A 52 4.48 4.95 -2.47
C LEU A 52 5.38 3.72 -2.58
N VAL A 53 4.94 2.63 -3.23
CA VAL A 53 5.79 1.47 -3.54
C VAL A 53 7.01 1.86 -4.38
N SER A 54 6.96 2.97 -5.14
CA SER A 54 8.10 3.49 -5.92
C SER A 54 8.76 4.72 -5.28
N TYR A 55 8.45 5.05 -4.02
CA TYR A 55 8.90 6.27 -3.36
C TYR A 55 10.44 6.34 -3.27
N PRO A 56 11.09 7.39 -3.81
CA PRO A 56 12.55 7.38 -3.99
C PRO A 56 13.33 7.68 -2.71
N HIS A 57 12.76 8.45 -1.77
CA HIS A 57 13.54 9.05 -0.67
C HIS A 57 13.70 8.15 0.55
N MET A 58 12.80 7.19 0.78
CA MET A 58 12.84 6.35 1.99
C MET A 58 12.40 4.92 1.68
N MET A 59 13.26 3.94 1.98
CA MET A 59 12.95 2.53 1.72
C MET A 59 11.80 2.01 2.58
N VAL A 60 11.69 2.49 3.82
CA VAL A 60 10.68 2.03 4.78
C VAL A 60 9.28 2.40 4.29
N VAL A 61 9.11 3.56 3.65
CA VAL A 61 7.85 3.93 2.99
C VAL A 61 7.43 2.89 1.95
N ARG A 62 8.36 2.43 1.11
CA ARG A 62 8.06 1.42 0.07
C ARG A 62 7.70 0.07 0.69
N GLU A 63 8.45 -0.34 1.70
CA GLU A 63 8.23 -1.58 2.44
C GLU A 63 6.87 -1.58 3.15
N THR A 64 6.57 -0.52 3.92
CA THR A 64 5.30 -0.37 4.63
C THR A 64 4.11 -0.27 3.66
N ALA A 65 4.28 0.34 2.49
CA ALA A 65 3.21 0.37 1.47
C ALA A 65 2.86 -1.03 0.95
N LEU A 66 3.87 -1.89 0.73
CA LEU A 66 3.65 -3.29 0.34
C LEU A 66 3.01 -4.10 1.49
N GLN A 67 3.42 -3.88 2.74
CA GLN A 67 2.79 -4.50 3.91
C GLN A 67 1.31 -4.08 4.04
N CYS A 68 0.98 -2.82 3.75
CA CYS A 68 -0.39 -2.35 3.73
C CYS A 68 -1.22 -3.10 2.67
N PHE A 69 -0.68 -3.29 1.46
CA PHE A 69 -1.34 -4.13 0.46
C PHE A 69 -1.59 -5.55 0.98
N VAL A 70 -0.60 -6.20 1.59
CA VAL A 70 -0.77 -7.53 2.18
C VAL A 70 -1.91 -7.54 3.19
N ALA A 71 -1.96 -6.57 4.12
CA ALA A 71 -3.04 -6.48 5.10
C ALA A 71 -4.41 -6.28 4.45
N MET A 72 -4.50 -5.42 3.42
CA MET A 72 -5.74 -5.16 2.68
C MET A 72 -6.28 -6.38 1.92
N SER A 73 -5.44 -7.39 1.63
CA SER A 73 -5.91 -8.63 0.99
C SER A 73 -6.92 -9.42 1.83
N SER A 74 -7.00 -9.13 3.14
CA SER A 74 -7.95 -9.75 4.07
C SER A 74 -9.38 -9.18 3.98
N PHE A 75 -9.57 -8.06 3.27
CA PHE A 75 -10.90 -7.48 3.11
C PHE A 75 -11.81 -8.35 2.22
N PRO A 76 -13.15 -8.23 2.37
CA PRO A 76 -14.09 -9.00 1.57
C PRO A 76 -13.82 -8.89 0.07
N HIS A 77 -13.80 -10.03 -0.63
CA HIS A 77 -13.50 -10.12 -2.06
C HIS A 77 -14.24 -9.07 -2.91
N SER A 78 -15.53 -8.85 -2.61
CA SER A 78 -16.39 -7.87 -3.30
C SER A 78 -15.87 -6.44 -3.26
N LYS A 79 -15.03 -6.08 -2.27
CA LYS A 79 -14.45 -4.75 -2.08
C LYS A 79 -13.09 -4.60 -2.76
N VAL A 80 -12.25 -5.63 -2.75
CA VAL A 80 -10.84 -5.55 -3.16
C VAL A 80 -10.52 -6.14 -4.53
N TYR A 81 -11.33 -7.08 -5.05
CA TYR A 81 -10.99 -7.82 -6.27
C TYR A 81 -10.68 -6.90 -7.46
N ARG A 82 -11.46 -5.83 -7.64
CA ARG A 82 -11.26 -4.87 -8.75
C ARG A 82 -9.91 -4.14 -8.69
N MET A 83 -9.29 -4.07 -7.52
CA MET A 83 -8.01 -3.40 -7.30
C MET A 83 -6.80 -4.31 -7.56
N ARG A 84 -7.04 -5.63 -7.66
CA ARG A 84 -5.99 -6.65 -7.83
C ARG A 84 -5.00 -6.35 -8.95
N PRO A 85 -5.41 -5.95 -10.18
CA PRO A 85 -4.44 -5.67 -11.24
C PRO A 85 -3.44 -4.56 -10.86
N GLN A 86 -3.92 -3.51 -10.22
CA GLN A 86 -3.09 -2.37 -9.80
C GLN A 86 -2.11 -2.77 -8.70
N VAL A 87 -2.57 -3.54 -7.70
CA VAL A 87 -1.71 -4.02 -6.62
C VAL A 87 -0.62 -4.96 -7.15
N LEU A 88 -0.99 -5.90 -8.03
CA LEU A 88 -0.02 -6.81 -8.63
C LEU A 88 1.00 -6.07 -9.48
N GLN A 89 0.59 -5.06 -10.26
CA GLN A 89 1.50 -4.25 -11.04
C GLN A 89 2.50 -3.48 -10.15
N ALA A 90 2.02 -2.90 -9.04
CA ALA A 90 2.88 -2.23 -8.08
C ALA A 90 3.89 -3.20 -7.44
N ALA A 91 3.43 -4.39 -7.02
CA ALA A 91 4.29 -5.42 -6.44
C ALA A 91 5.34 -5.92 -7.44
N ILE A 92 4.96 -6.17 -8.70
CA ILE A 92 5.89 -6.59 -9.76
C ILE A 92 7.01 -5.55 -9.93
N LYS A 93 6.66 -4.26 -9.98
CA LYS A 93 7.66 -3.18 -10.10
C LYS A 93 8.65 -3.17 -8.93
N ALA A 94 8.20 -3.50 -7.72
CA ALA A 94 9.06 -3.55 -6.53
C ALA A 94 9.92 -4.82 -6.41
N LEU A 95 9.71 -5.84 -7.25
CA LEU A 95 10.58 -7.02 -7.29
C LEU A 95 12.03 -6.67 -7.65
N ASP A 96 12.23 -5.59 -8.42
CA ASP A 96 13.54 -5.08 -8.80
C ASP A 96 14.05 -3.94 -7.89
N ASP A 97 13.45 -3.75 -6.70
CA ASP A 97 13.91 -2.71 -5.78
C ASP A 97 15.37 -2.92 -5.37
N LYS A 98 16.16 -1.85 -5.25
CA LYS A 98 17.57 -1.90 -4.82
C LYS A 98 17.78 -2.52 -3.42
N LYS A 99 16.77 -2.52 -2.55
CA LYS A 99 16.82 -3.05 -1.17
C LYS A 99 16.15 -4.42 -1.07
N ARG A 100 16.88 -5.39 -0.48
CA ARG A 100 16.41 -6.77 -0.29
C ARG A 100 15.10 -6.87 0.50
N ALA A 101 14.96 -6.10 1.58
CA ALA A 101 13.76 -6.08 2.41
C ALA A 101 12.50 -5.73 1.60
N VAL A 102 12.59 -4.68 0.76
CA VAL A 102 11.50 -4.27 -0.13
C VAL A 102 11.17 -5.38 -1.14
N ARG A 103 12.19 -6.03 -1.74
CA ARG A 103 11.96 -7.16 -2.66
C ARG A 103 11.25 -8.34 -1.98
N GLN A 104 11.61 -8.66 -0.74
CA GLN A 104 10.97 -9.75 0.02
C GLN A 104 9.48 -9.45 0.26
N GLU A 105 9.15 -8.22 0.65
CA GLU A 105 7.76 -7.84 0.84
C GLU A 105 7.00 -7.76 -0.49
N ALA A 106 7.66 -7.38 -1.59
CA ALA A 106 7.07 -7.40 -2.92
C ALA A 106 6.68 -8.82 -3.37
N VAL A 107 7.55 -9.81 -3.11
CA VAL A 107 7.25 -11.23 -3.35
C VAL A 107 6.04 -11.67 -2.53
N ARG A 108 6.03 -11.36 -1.22
CA ARG A 108 4.94 -11.69 -0.32
C ARG A 108 3.62 -11.06 -0.78
N CYS A 109 3.62 -9.77 -1.06
CA CYS A 109 2.46 -9.03 -1.58
C CYS A 109 1.91 -9.68 -2.85
N ARG A 110 2.78 -9.96 -3.83
CA ARG A 110 2.38 -10.60 -5.09
C ARG A 110 1.75 -11.97 -4.85
N GLN A 111 2.37 -12.82 -4.03
CA GLN A 111 1.87 -14.17 -3.73
C GLN A 111 0.51 -14.10 -3.04
N THR A 112 0.37 -13.31 -1.98
CA THR A 112 -0.89 -13.14 -1.25
C THR A 112 -2.01 -12.67 -2.18
N TRP A 113 -1.77 -11.64 -3.00
CA TRP A 113 -2.79 -11.14 -3.94
C TRP A 113 -3.03 -12.06 -5.15
N GLN A 114 -2.17 -13.03 -5.39
CA GLN A 114 -2.44 -14.08 -6.36
C GLN A 114 -3.31 -15.18 -5.77
N SER A 115 -3.05 -15.61 -4.53
CA SER A 115 -3.77 -16.70 -3.87
C SER A 115 -5.11 -16.29 -3.25
N SER A 116 -5.23 -15.07 -2.72
CA SER A 116 -6.47 -14.61 -2.04
C SER A 116 -7.65 -14.41 -2.98
N PHE A 117 -7.41 -14.44 -4.29
CA PHE A 117 -8.41 -14.19 -5.35
C PHE A 117 -8.28 -15.20 -6.49
N ALA A 118 -7.71 -16.38 -6.21
CA ALA A 118 -7.61 -17.49 -7.14
C ALA A 118 -8.93 -18.27 -7.23
#